data_AF-F8BYW7-F1
#
_entry.id   AF-F8BYW7-F1
#
_cell.length_a   1.000
_cell.length_b   1.000
_cell.length_c   1.000
_cell.angle_alpha   90.00
_cell.angle_beta   90.00
_cell.angle_gamma   90.00
#
_symmetry.space_group_name_H-M   'P 1'
#
loop_
_entity.id
_entity.type
_entity.pdbx_description
1 polymer ?
#
loop_
_entity_poly.entity_id
_entity_poly.type
_entity_poly.pdbx_seq_one_letter_code
_entity_poly.pdbx_strand_id
1 'polypeptide(L)'
;MFAKNTKRPDFKSFVLAQKEADLARVAFCSQMGSAFVILNKMEDAIIGAMATCDRIKVTSVLKEDAEKWEEMLEKHSKLLESTLGNLIKILSKHPILQDDLNYLGWLKSKRDFFIHRFFREGNWPGNLDPRECEFYIRRARYFEIIFNRASVRIWKIFARAGLFILYDLGADGVLLMNPDMFAPDIEEESGG
;
A
#
# COMPACT_ATOMS: atom_id res chain seq x y z
N MET A 1 14.30 -0.42 55.39
CA MET A 1 15.29 0.50 54.77
C MET A 1 15.27 0.22 53.26
N PHE A 2 14.34 0.82 52.52
CA PHE A 2 14.28 0.68 51.06
C PHE A 2 14.42 2.06 50.44
N ALA A 3 15.67 2.41 50.11
CA ALA A 3 15.96 3.56 49.29
C ALA A 3 16.60 3.06 47.99
N LYS A 4 15.89 3.25 46.87
CA LYS A 4 16.44 3.86 45.66
C LYS A 4 15.30 4.12 44.68
N ASN A 5 14.74 5.31 44.80
CA ASN A 5 13.95 5.93 43.74
C ASN A 5 14.94 6.36 42.65
N THR A 6 15.32 5.43 41.76
CA THR A 6 16.11 5.75 40.58
C THR A 6 15.20 6.48 39.60
N LYS A 7 15.24 7.82 39.62
CA LYS A 7 14.65 8.64 38.56
C LYS A 7 15.17 8.10 37.22
N ARG A 8 14.27 7.53 36.40
CA ARG A 8 14.62 7.15 35.04
C ARG A 8 15.16 8.41 34.34
N PRO A 9 16.31 8.33 33.66
CA PRO A 9 16.78 9.46 32.86
C PRO A 9 15.67 9.85 31.89
N ASP A 10 15.42 11.16 31.77
CA ASP A 10 14.47 11.65 30.78
C ASP A 10 14.98 11.31 29.37
N PHE A 11 14.07 11.26 28.40
CA PHE A 11 14.43 10.86 27.03
C PHE A 11 15.56 11.71 26.44
N LYS A 12 15.61 13.00 26.79
CA LYS A 12 16.63 13.93 26.32
C LYS A 12 18.02 13.58 26.85
N SER A 13 18.16 13.31 28.14
CA SER A 13 19.42 12.88 28.76
C SER A 13 19.86 11.50 28.29
N PHE A 14 18.91 10.60 28.01
CA PHE A 14 19.21 9.32 27.37
C PHE A 14 19.81 9.49 25.97
N VAL A 15 19.20 10.33 25.12
CA VAL A 15 19.67 10.61 23.75
C VAL A 15 21.04 11.29 23.74
N LEU A 16 21.24 12.30 24.59
CA LEU A 16 22.51 13.04 24.68
C LEU A 16 23.68 12.18 25.20
N ALA A 17 23.39 11.08 25.91
CA ALA A 17 24.40 10.15 26.40
C ALA A 17 24.81 9.08 25.36
N GLN A 18 24.09 8.99 24.23
CA GLN A 18 24.41 8.01 23.19
C GLN A 18 25.55 8.47 22.29
N LYS A 19 26.33 7.51 21.79
CA LYS A 19 27.28 7.78 20.71
C LYS A 19 26.52 8.10 19.43
N GLU A 20 27.08 8.96 18.60
CA GLU A 20 26.49 9.36 17.31
C GLU A 20 26.11 8.16 16.44
N ALA A 21 26.96 7.12 16.41
CA ALA A 21 26.67 5.86 15.71
C ALA A 21 25.43 5.15 16.23
N ASP A 22 25.21 5.11 17.54
CA ASP A 22 24.05 4.46 18.12
C ASP A 22 22.76 5.25 17.82
N LEU A 23 22.83 6.58 17.83
CA LEU A 23 21.72 7.44 17.40
C LEU A 23 21.37 7.25 15.92
N ALA A 24 22.38 7.19 15.04
CA ALA A 24 22.17 6.97 13.61
C ALA A 24 21.50 5.60 13.34
N ARG A 25 21.89 4.56 14.08
CA ARG A 25 21.29 3.23 14.00
C ARG A 25 19.85 3.20 14.49
N VAL A 26 19.56 3.89 15.60
CA VAL A 26 18.19 4.03 16.12
C VAL A 26 17.30 4.76 15.11
N ALA A 27 17.80 5.85 14.52
CA ALA A 27 17.10 6.58 13.46
C ALA A 27 16.84 5.69 12.23
N PHE A 28 17.81 4.88 11.83
CA PHE A 28 17.65 3.92 10.76
C PHE A 28 16.58 2.85 11.07
N CYS A 29 16.61 2.24 12.26
CA CYS A 29 15.59 1.30 12.70
C CYS A 29 14.18 1.91 12.69
N SER A 30 14.05 3.15 13.19
CA SER A 30 12.77 3.88 13.20
C SER A 30 12.27 4.12 11.78
N GLN A 31 13.14 4.57 10.88
CA GLN A 31 12.79 4.81 9.48
C GLN A 31 12.41 3.51 8.75
N MET A 32 13.08 2.39 9.05
CA MET A 32 12.69 1.07 8.54
C MET A 32 11.28 0.69 8.97
N GLY A 33 10.97 0.81 10.27
CA GLY A 33 9.65 0.52 10.81
C GLY A 33 8.57 1.35 10.13
N SER A 34 8.84 2.64 9.93
CA SER A 34 7.95 3.53 9.18
C SER A 34 7.72 3.05 7.74
N ALA A 35 8.78 2.65 7.02
CA ALA A 35 8.65 2.16 5.65
C ALA A 35 7.81 0.87 5.55
N PHE A 36 7.92 -0.03 6.53
CA PHE A 36 7.05 -1.21 6.63
C PHE A 36 5.59 -0.86 6.89
N VAL A 37 5.31 0.10 7.79
CA VAL A 37 3.94 0.55 8.04
C VAL A 37 3.33 1.15 6.78
N ILE A 38 4.07 1.97 6.04
CA ILE A 38 3.59 2.57 4.80
C ILE A 38 3.41 1.52 3.69
N LEU A 39 4.29 0.52 3.62
CA LEU A 39 4.12 -0.63 2.73
C LEU A 39 2.78 -1.34 3.01
N ASN A 40 2.51 -1.69 4.26
CA ASN A 40 1.27 -2.37 4.65
C ASN A 40 0.05 -1.50 4.32
N LYS A 41 0.11 -0.20 4.62
CA LYS A 41 -0.95 0.75 4.24
C LYS A 41 -1.20 0.76 2.73
N MET A 42 -0.16 0.63 1.90
CA MET A 42 -0.29 0.55 0.45
C MET A 42 -0.98 -0.75 0.02
N GLU A 43 -0.62 -1.87 0.64
CA GLU A 43 -1.31 -3.14 0.40
C GLU A 43 -2.78 -3.04 0.82
N ASP A 44 -3.06 -2.60 2.04
CA ASP A 44 -4.42 -2.40 2.55
C ASP A 44 -5.25 -1.49 1.63
N ALA A 45 -4.67 -0.45 1.06
CA ALA A 45 -5.36 0.41 0.09
C ALA A 45 -5.71 -0.33 -1.21
N ILE A 46 -4.84 -1.22 -1.70
CA ILE A 46 -5.14 -2.06 -2.86
C ILE A 46 -6.30 -2.99 -2.54
N ILE A 47 -6.27 -3.65 -1.38
CA ILE A 47 -7.33 -4.59 -0.98
C ILE A 47 -8.64 -3.86 -0.71
N GLY A 48 -8.58 -2.72 -0.02
CA GLY A 48 -9.74 -1.86 0.23
C GLY A 48 -10.36 -1.41 -1.10
N ALA A 49 -9.54 -1.03 -2.08
CA ALA A 49 -10.03 -0.74 -3.42
C ALA A 49 -10.68 -1.95 -4.07
N MET A 50 -10.07 -3.15 -3.94
CA MET A 50 -10.65 -4.37 -4.49
C MET A 50 -12.00 -4.73 -3.87
N ALA A 51 -12.11 -4.62 -2.54
CA ALA A 51 -13.31 -4.95 -1.78
C ALA A 51 -14.45 -3.93 -1.96
N THR A 52 -14.13 -2.70 -2.36
CA THR A 52 -15.12 -1.65 -2.63
C THR A 52 -15.68 -1.72 -4.05
N CYS A 53 -15.02 -2.45 -4.95
CA CYS A 53 -15.53 -2.65 -6.31
C CYS A 53 -16.85 -3.43 -6.27
N ASP A 54 -17.86 -2.89 -6.97
CA ASP A 54 -19.16 -3.53 -7.08
C ASP A 54 -19.08 -4.88 -7.79
N ARG A 55 -19.73 -5.91 -7.25
CA ARG A 55 -19.66 -7.28 -7.78
C ARG A 55 -20.21 -7.41 -9.20
N ILE A 56 -21.24 -6.65 -9.57
CA ILE A 56 -21.77 -6.60 -10.93
C ILE A 56 -20.72 -6.01 -11.87
N LYS A 57 -20.07 -4.89 -11.47
CA LYS A 57 -18.97 -4.30 -12.26
C LYS A 57 -17.78 -5.24 -12.39
N VAL A 58 -17.35 -5.85 -11.28
CA VAL A 58 -16.27 -6.86 -11.28
C VAL A 58 -16.61 -8.01 -12.22
N THR A 59 -17.82 -8.56 -12.16
CA THR A 59 -18.24 -9.67 -13.03
C THR A 59 -18.34 -9.26 -14.50
N SER A 60 -18.87 -8.08 -14.79
CA SER A 60 -19.00 -7.59 -16.17
C SER A 60 -17.64 -7.28 -16.83
N VAL A 61 -16.71 -6.68 -16.07
CA VAL A 61 -15.39 -6.28 -16.55
C VAL A 61 -14.41 -7.48 -16.56
N LEU A 62 -14.37 -8.26 -15.48
CA LEU A 62 -13.39 -9.33 -15.29
C LEU A 62 -13.88 -10.72 -15.74
N LYS A 63 -15.19 -10.91 -15.96
CA LYS A 63 -15.78 -12.15 -16.48
C LYS A 63 -15.30 -13.39 -15.71
N GLU A 64 -14.62 -14.32 -16.38
CA GLU A 64 -14.11 -15.58 -15.81
C GLU A 64 -13.09 -15.39 -14.68
N ASP A 65 -12.40 -14.25 -14.61
CA ASP A 65 -11.45 -13.97 -13.52
C ASP A 65 -12.11 -13.31 -12.30
N ALA A 66 -13.43 -13.05 -12.33
CA ALA A 66 -14.18 -12.53 -11.17
C ALA A 66 -14.19 -13.52 -9.98
N GLU A 67 -14.23 -14.83 -10.24
CA GLU A 67 -14.15 -15.84 -9.18
C GLU A 67 -12.78 -15.82 -8.49
N LYS A 68 -11.70 -15.67 -9.25
CA LYS A 68 -10.34 -15.54 -8.69
C LYS A 68 -10.17 -14.25 -7.89
N TRP A 69 -10.85 -13.19 -8.30
CA TRP A 69 -10.89 -11.93 -7.54
C TRP A 69 -11.55 -12.12 -6.17
N GLU A 70 -12.71 -12.80 -6.13
CA GLU A 70 -13.42 -13.14 -4.89
C GLU A 70 -12.56 -14.06 -3.99
N GLU A 71 -11.97 -15.12 -4.56
CA GLU A 71 -11.04 -15.99 -3.82
C GLU A 71 -9.87 -15.21 -3.21
N MET A 72 -9.34 -14.20 -3.92
CA MET A 72 -8.27 -13.35 -3.40
C MET A 72 -8.73 -12.52 -2.20
N LEU A 73 -9.92 -11.93 -2.26
CA LEU A 73 -10.50 -11.18 -1.13
C LEU A 73 -10.72 -12.10 0.08
N GLU A 74 -11.24 -13.30 -0.13
CA GLU A 74 -11.46 -14.29 0.92
C GLU A 74 -10.13 -14.80 1.52
N LYS A 75 -9.12 -15.09 0.69
CA LYS A 75 -7.79 -15.51 1.15
C LYS A 75 -7.05 -14.39 1.87
N HIS A 76 -7.25 -13.14 1.45
CA HIS A 76 -6.64 -11.99 2.09
C HIS A 76 -7.14 -11.74 3.52
N SER A 77 -8.39 -12.11 3.82
CA SER A 77 -8.88 -12.12 5.22
C SER A 77 -8.07 -13.06 6.13
N LYS A 78 -7.26 -13.97 5.56
CA LYS A 78 -6.51 -15.00 6.27
C LYS A 78 -4.97 -14.87 6.15
N LEU A 79 -4.39 -14.36 5.05
CA LEU A 79 -2.93 -14.21 4.86
C LEU A 79 -2.55 -13.06 3.90
N LEU A 80 -1.52 -12.27 4.24
CA LEU A 80 -0.94 -11.13 3.48
C LEU A 80 -0.10 -11.54 2.25
N GLU A 81 -0.13 -12.80 1.81
CA GLU A 81 0.74 -13.28 0.73
C GLU A 81 0.21 -12.94 -0.68
N SER A 82 0.87 -11.96 -1.31
CA SER A 82 0.93 -11.70 -2.76
C SER A 82 -0.38 -11.29 -3.46
N THR A 83 -1.15 -10.39 -2.85
CA THR A 83 -2.31 -9.76 -3.51
C THR A 83 -1.94 -8.99 -4.77
N LEU A 84 -0.86 -8.18 -4.74
CA LEU A 84 -0.45 -7.34 -5.88
C LEU A 84 -0.02 -8.15 -7.10
N GLY A 85 0.71 -9.26 -6.92
CA GLY A 85 1.16 -10.09 -8.02
C GLY A 85 0.01 -10.77 -8.76
N ASN A 86 -0.96 -11.29 -8.00
CA ASN A 86 -2.16 -11.92 -8.56
C ASN A 86 -3.07 -10.89 -9.23
N LEU A 87 -3.21 -9.71 -8.62
CA LEU A 87 -3.96 -8.59 -9.21
C LEU A 87 -3.42 -8.21 -10.58
N ILE A 88 -2.09 -8.04 -10.71
CA ILE A 88 -1.46 -7.75 -12.00
C ILE A 88 -1.80 -8.81 -13.05
N LYS A 89 -1.75 -10.09 -12.66
CA LYS A 89 -2.04 -11.21 -13.56
C LYS A 89 -3.50 -11.23 -14.03
N ILE A 90 -4.45 -10.86 -13.16
CA ILE A 90 -5.85 -10.70 -13.54
C ILE A 90 -5.96 -9.51 -14.50
N LEU A 91 -5.54 -8.33 -14.06
CA LEU A 91 -5.66 -7.09 -14.83
C LEU A 91 -5.00 -7.17 -16.21
N SER A 92 -3.89 -7.89 -16.37
CA SER A 92 -3.21 -8.03 -17.67
C SER A 92 -4.02 -8.74 -18.76
N LYS A 93 -5.10 -9.44 -18.40
CA LYS A 93 -5.98 -10.13 -19.35
C LYS A 93 -7.19 -9.29 -19.79
N HIS A 94 -7.39 -8.15 -19.14
CA HIS A 94 -8.51 -7.25 -19.38
C HIS A 94 -8.02 -6.00 -20.13
N PRO A 95 -8.91 -5.19 -20.72
CA PRO A 95 -8.54 -3.97 -21.46
C PRO A 95 -8.10 -2.84 -20.51
N ILE A 96 -7.05 -3.09 -19.74
CA ILE A 96 -6.39 -2.14 -18.85
C ILE A 96 -5.30 -1.41 -19.63
N LEU A 97 -5.14 -0.12 -19.37
CA LEU A 97 -4.08 0.66 -19.99
C LEU A 97 -2.71 0.06 -19.69
N GLN A 98 -1.89 -0.13 -20.73
CA GLN A 98 -0.57 -0.74 -20.61
C GLN A 98 0.33 0.02 -19.63
N ASP A 99 0.21 1.35 -19.57
CA ASP A 99 0.96 2.18 -18.62
C ASP A 99 0.61 1.87 -17.15
N ASP A 100 -0.63 1.50 -16.87
CA ASP A 100 -1.05 1.11 -15.53
C ASP A 100 -0.51 -0.27 -15.17
N LEU A 101 -0.51 -1.21 -16.12
CA LEU A 101 0.12 -2.52 -15.93
C LEU A 101 1.64 -2.39 -15.72
N ASN A 102 2.31 -1.54 -16.49
CA ASN A 102 3.74 -1.24 -16.35
C ASN A 102 4.03 -0.62 -14.97
N TYR A 103 3.19 0.32 -14.53
CA TYR A 103 3.30 0.93 -13.21
C TYR A 103 3.14 -0.11 -12.09
N LEU A 104 2.14 -0.99 -12.16
CA LEU A 104 1.93 -2.02 -11.16
C LEU A 104 3.08 -3.04 -11.14
N GLY A 105 3.60 -3.44 -12.30
CA GLY A 105 4.78 -4.29 -12.43
C GLY A 105 6.02 -3.65 -11.79
N TRP A 106 6.25 -2.36 -12.06
CA TRP A 106 7.30 -1.59 -11.41
C TRP A 106 7.09 -1.51 -9.89
N LEU A 107 5.87 -1.24 -9.41
CA LEU A 107 5.54 -1.18 -7.99
C LEU A 107 5.83 -2.52 -7.29
N LYS A 108 5.41 -3.64 -7.89
CA LYS A 108 5.73 -4.98 -7.41
C LYS A 108 7.23 -5.18 -7.27
N SER A 109 8.02 -4.76 -8.27
CA SER A 109 9.48 -4.87 -8.20
C SER A 109 10.08 -4.08 -7.01
N LYS A 110 9.51 -2.93 -6.66
CA LYS A 110 9.98 -2.12 -5.51
C LYS A 110 9.60 -2.77 -4.18
N ARG A 111 8.38 -3.29 -4.08
CA ARG A 111 7.89 -4.05 -2.93
C ARG A 111 8.75 -5.30 -2.68
N ASP A 112 8.95 -6.11 -3.71
CA ASP A 112 9.76 -7.33 -3.61
C ASP A 112 11.23 -7.03 -3.28
N PHE A 113 11.79 -5.97 -3.88
CA PHE A 113 13.13 -5.52 -3.52
C PHE A 113 13.20 -5.11 -2.04
N PHE A 114 12.23 -4.35 -1.55
CA PHE A 114 12.20 -3.89 -0.16
C PHE A 114 12.06 -5.08 0.82
N ILE A 115 11.14 -6.00 0.57
CA ILE A 115 10.90 -7.16 1.44
C ILE A 115 12.08 -8.15 1.39
N HIS A 116 12.55 -8.50 0.19
CA HIS A 116 13.44 -9.64 0.03
C HIS A 116 14.92 -9.28 -0.05
N ARG A 117 15.27 -8.05 -0.45
CA ARG A 117 16.65 -7.72 -0.82
C ARG A 117 17.25 -6.59 0.01
N PHE A 118 16.45 -5.60 0.40
CA PHE A 118 16.92 -4.46 1.20
C PHE A 118 17.64 -4.91 2.49
N PHE A 119 17.23 -6.03 3.08
CA PHE A 119 17.80 -6.61 4.30
C PHE A 119 18.81 -7.74 4.10
N ARG A 120 18.82 -8.40 2.93
CA ARG A 120 19.70 -9.57 2.68
C ARG A 120 21.15 -9.19 2.37
N GLU A 121 21.41 -7.94 1.96
CA GLU A 121 22.75 -7.47 1.59
C GLU A 121 23.63 -7.08 2.79
N GLY A 122 23.35 -7.59 4.00
CA GLY A 122 24.19 -7.37 5.19
C GLY A 122 23.93 -6.06 5.95
N ASN A 123 22.87 -5.34 5.60
CA ASN A 123 22.55 -3.99 6.08
C ASN A 123 21.88 -3.97 7.47
N TRP A 124 22.32 -4.85 8.37
CA TRP A 124 21.82 -4.85 9.73
C TRP A 124 22.33 -3.61 10.47
N PRO A 125 21.46 -2.86 11.17
CA PRO A 125 21.83 -1.60 11.82
C PRO A 125 23.08 -1.69 12.68
N GLY A 126 23.30 -2.82 13.38
CA GLY A 126 24.45 -3.01 14.26
C GLY A 126 25.83 -2.90 13.58
N ASN A 127 25.91 -3.15 12.27
CA ASN A 127 27.18 -3.14 11.53
C ASN A 127 27.43 -1.84 10.76
N LEU A 128 26.45 -0.94 10.72
CA LEU A 128 26.52 0.27 9.91
C LEU A 128 27.18 1.42 10.67
N ASP A 129 27.93 2.24 9.94
CA ASP A 129 28.39 3.55 10.37
C ASP A 129 27.30 4.64 10.18
N PRO A 130 27.46 5.85 10.75
CA PRO A 130 26.46 6.91 10.62
C PRO A 130 26.12 7.31 9.17
N ARG A 131 27.10 7.30 8.26
CA ARG A 131 26.91 7.68 6.85
C ARG A 131 26.14 6.60 6.10
N GLU A 132 26.45 5.35 6.38
CA GLU A 132 25.71 4.21 5.83
C GLU A 132 24.26 4.20 6.34
N CYS A 133 24.05 4.46 7.64
CA CYS A 133 22.70 4.64 8.20
C CYS A 133 21.93 5.73 7.46
N GLU A 134 22.52 6.90 7.24
CA GLU A 134 21.89 8.01 6.51
C GLU A 134 21.54 7.64 5.06
N PHE A 135 22.42 6.92 4.37
CA PHE A 135 22.14 6.41 3.03
C PHE A 135 20.90 5.49 3.02
N TYR A 136 20.82 4.54 3.95
CA TYR A 136 19.68 3.63 4.03
C TYR A 136 18.39 4.30 4.51
N ILE A 137 18.48 5.31 5.39
CA ILE A 137 17.34 6.17 5.78
C ILE A 137 16.76 6.85 4.54
N ARG A 138 17.59 7.47 3.69
CA ARG A 138 17.13 8.11 2.44
C ARG A 138 16.47 7.12 1.51
N ARG A 139 17.04 5.91 1.41
CA ARG A 139 16.48 4.85 0.57
C ARG A 139 15.15 4.33 1.10
N ALA A 140 14.99 4.19 2.41
CA ALA A 140 13.72 3.84 3.05
C ALA A 140 12.65 4.92 2.82
N ARG A 141 12.99 6.22 2.97
CA ARG A 141 12.10 7.34 2.64
C ARG A 141 11.67 7.35 1.17
N TYR A 142 12.58 7.01 0.27
CA TYR A 142 12.25 6.87 -1.14
C TYR A 142 11.16 5.80 -1.37
N PHE A 143 11.24 4.65 -0.69
CA PHE A 143 10.19 3.63 -0.75
C PHE A 143 8.87 4.12 -0.14
N GLU A 144 8.89 4.82 0.99
CA GLU A 144 7.68 5.41 1.58
C GLU A 144 6.94 6.33 0.62
N ILE A 145 7.67 7.19 -0.10
CA ILE A 145 7.08 8.08 -1.09
C ILE A 145 6.40 7.27 -2.20
N ILE A 146 7.05 6.20 -2.67
CA ILE A 146 6.47 5.32 -3.70
C ILE A 146 5.20 4.65 -3.20
N PHE A 147 5.25 4.04 -2.02
CA PHE A 147 4.13 3.29 -1.45
C PHE A 147 2.95 4.20 -1.11
N ASN A 148 3.20 5.38 -0.54
CA ASN A 148 2.15 6.38 -0.31
C ASN A 148 1.52 6.89 -1.62
N ARG A 149 2.30 7.04 -2.70
CA ARG A 149 1.72 7.42 -4.00
C ARG A 149 0.90 6.28 -4.59
N ALA A 150 1.35 5.05 -4.44
CA ALA A 150 0.65 3.87 -4.93
C ALA A 150 -0.71 3.67 -4.23
N SER A 151 -0.78 3.89 -2.92
CA SER A 151 -2.04 3.77 -2.16
C SER A 151 -3.13 4.72 -2.65
N VAL A 152 -2.76 5.89 -3.19
CA VAL A 152 -3.70 6.82 -3.83
C VAL A 152 -3.94 6.45 -5.30
N ARG A 153 -2.90 6.02 -6.02
CA ARG A 153 -2.96 5.77 -7.47
C ARG A 153 -3.78 4.54 -7.83
N ILE A 154 -3.89 3.54 -6.95
CA ILE A 154 -4.71 2.34 -7.22
C ILE A 154 -6.17 2.71 -7.52
N TRP A 155 -6.69 3.71 -6.79
CA TRP A 155 -8.02 4.28 -7.02
C TRP A 155 -8.16 5.01 -8.36
N LYS A 156 -7.09 5.35 -9.06
CA LYS A 156 -7.22 5.91 -10.42
C LYS A 156 -7.14 4.82 -11.47
N ILE A 157 -6.37 3.77 -11.20
CA ILE A 157 -6.21 2.62 -12.10
C ILE A 157 -7.53 1.88 -12.26
N PHE A 158 -8.17 1.52 -11.16
CA PHE A 158 -9.42 0.78 -11.21
C PHE A 158 -10.59 1.61 -11.77
N ALA A 159 -10.59 2.95 -11.62
CA ALA A 159 -11.57 3.80 -12.29
C ALA A 159 -11.42 3.73 -13.80
N ARG A 160 -10.18 3.89 -14.29
CA ARG A 160 -9.88 3.76 -15.72
C ARG A 160 -10.17 2.36 -16.25
N ALA A 161 -10.06 1.35 -15.40
CA ALA A 161 -10.45 -0.03 -15.70
C ALA A 161 -11.97 -0.24 -15.78
N GLY A 162 -12.79 0.75 -15.43
CA GLY A 162 -14.24 0.61 -15.35
C GLY A 162 -14.74 -0.16 -14.11
N LEU A 163 -13.87 -0.42 -13.13
CA LEU A 163 -14.24 -1.15 -11.91
C LEU A 163 -14.96 -0.27 -10.88
N PHE A 164 -14.86 1.05 -11.00
CA PHE A 164 -15.68 2.03 -10.27
C PHE A 164 -15.73 3.36 -11.00
N ILE A 165 -16.59 4.27 -10.51
CA ILE A 165 -16.73 5.62 -11.02
C ILE A 165 -16.14 6.60 -9.99
N LEU A 166 -15.29 7.51 -10.47
CA LEU A 166 -14.77 8.64 -9.70
C LEU A 166 -15.56 9.88 -10.09
N TYR A 167 -16.25 10.48 -9.12
CA TYR A 167 -16.82 11.81 -9.26
C TYR A 167 -15.85 12.83 -8.66
N ASP A 168 -15.28 13.66 -9.52
CA ASP A 168 -14.49 14.82 -9.09
C ASP A 168 -15.45 15.93 -8.65
N LEU A 169 -15.44 16.24 -7.34
CA LEU A 169 -16.25 17.32 -6.77
C LEU A 169 -15.45 18.64 -6.72
N GLY A 170 -14.27 18.70 -7.32
CA GLY A 170 -13.42 19.89 -7.33
C GLY A 170 -12.82 20.19 -5.96
N ALA A 171 -13.12 21.37 -5.40
CA ALA A 171 -12.57 21.80 -4.12
C ALA A 171 -13.04 20.95 -2.93
N ASP A 172 -14.20 20.32 -3.06
CA ASP A 172 -14.82 19.50 -2.01
C ASP A 172 -14.30 18.05 -1.97
N GLY A 173 -13.39 17.72 -2.89
CA GLY A 173 -12.70 16.43 -2.94
C GLY A 173 -13.21 15.51 -4.04
N VAL A 174 -13.12 14.21 -3.81
CA VAL A 174 -13.48 13.18 -4.79
C VAL A 174 -14.36 12.15 -4.13
N LEU A 175 -15.51 11.89 -4.74
CA LEU A 175 -16.44 10.85 -4.30
C LEU A 175 -16.23 9.58 -5.12
N LEU A 176 -15.95 8.50 -4.40
CA LEU A 176 -15.89 7.14 -4.94
C LEU A 176 -17.25 6.50 -4.74
N MET A 177 -18.00 6.23 -5.82
CA MET A 177 -19.28 5.53 -5.71
C MET A 177 -19.60 4.71 -6.94
N ASN A 178 -20.45 3.69 -6.75
CA ASN A 178 -21.13 3.04 -7.85
C ASN A 178 -22.57 3.61 -7.96
N PRO A 179 -22.83 4.60 -8.83
CA PRO A 179 -24.14 5.25 -8.94
C PRO A 179 -25.24 4.27 -9.36
N ASP A 180 -24.87 3.25 -10.15
CA ASP A 180 -25.78 2.21 -10.65
C ASP A 180 -26.37 1.35 -9.51
N MET A 181 -25.76 1.34 -8.33
CA MET A 181 -26.28 0.66 -7.15
C MET A 181 -27.49 1.38 -6.52
N PHE A 182 -27.67 2.66 -6.83
CA PHE A 182 -28.72 3.52 -6.25
C PHE A 182 -29.70 4.05 -7.30
N ALA A 183 -29.54 3.68 -8.57
CA ALA A 183 -30.51 4.03 -9.59
C ALA A 183 -31.80 3.22 -9.31
N PRO A 184 -32.97 3.87 -9.15
CA PRO A 184 -34.22 3.13 -9.13
C PRO A 184 -34.38 2.40 -10.45
N ASP A 185 -34.82 1.14 -10.41
CA ASP A 185 -35.23 0.42 -11.61
C ASP A 185 -36.31 1.24 -12.30
N ILE A 186 -35.94 2.01 -13.33
CA ILE A 186 -36.92 2.64 -14.21
C ILE A 186 -37.39 1.50 -15.10
N GLU A 187 -38.44 0.80 -14.65
CA GLU A 187 -39.24 -0.02 -15.54
C GLU A 187 -39.68 0.87 -16.70
N GLU A 188 -39.11 0.66 -17.88
CA GLU A 188 -39.64 1.22 -19.12
C GLU A 188 -41.05 0.64 -19.29
N GLU A 189 -42.05 1.41 -18.87
CA GLU A 189 -43.41 1.24 -19.35
C GLU A 189 -43.36 1.32 -20.86
N SER A 190 -43.45 0.14 -21.49
CA SER A 190 -43.67 -0.01 -22.92
C SER A 190 -45.06 0.55 -23.24
N GLY A 191 -45.10 1.86 -23.49
CA GLY A 191 -46.26 2.58 -23.97
C GLY A 191 -46.54 2.26 -25.44
N GLY A 192 -47.52 1.37 -25.61
CA GLY A 192 -48.54 1.26 -26.67
C GLY A 192 -48.37 1.96 -28.01
#